data_AF-A0A2Z6D2N3-F1
#
_entry.id   AF-A0A2Z6D2N3-F1
#
_cell.length_a   1.000
_cell.length_b   1.000
_cell.length_c   1.000
_cell.angle_alpha   90.00
_cell.angle_beta   90.00
_cell.angle_gamma   90.00
#
_symmetry.space_group_name_H-M   'P 1'
#
loop_
_entity.id
_entity.type
_entity.pdbx_description
1 polymer ?
#
loop_
_entity_poly.entity_id
_entity_poly.type
_entity_poly.pdbx_seq_one_letter_code
_entity_poly.pdbx_strand_id
1 'polypeptide(L)'
;MIVSTALTNPQFAQMYWTKYLQPRRQAFSVVLERAKLRGELLINADSDLFFDTISSLMLYASVFPPTTESWSAYVRRMLNFLFQDKIA
;
A
#
# COMPACT_ATOMS: atom_id res chain seq x y z
N MET A 1 -8.42 1.63 17.79
CA MET A 1 -7.71 1.68 16.49
C MET A 1 -8.71 1.98 15.39
N ILE A 2 -8.36 2.81 14.41
CA ILE A 2 -9.22 3.19 13.27
C ILE A 2 -9.83 1.97 12.57
N VAL A 3 -9.03 0.91 12.38
CA VAL A 3 -9.48 -0.34 11.71
C VAL A 3 -10.57 -1.05 12.52
N SER A 4 -10.41 -1.18 13.84
CA SER A 4 -11.43 -1.82 14.69
C SER A 4 -12.75 -1.04 14.66
N THR A 5 -12.70 0.29 14.66
CA THR A 5 -13.91 1.13 14.55
C THR A 5 -14.55 1.02 13.16
N ALA A 6 -13.75 0.95 12.09
CA ALA A 6 -14.28 0.76 10.74
C ALA A 6 -14.98 -0.60 10.56
N LEU A 7 -14.52 -1.65 11.25
CA LEU A 7 -15.16 -2.97 11.18
C LEU A 7 -16.53 -3.03 11.85
N THR A 8 -16.77 -2.21 12.88
CA THR A 8 -18.01 -2.23 13.68
C THR A 8 -18.95 -1.06 13.42
N ASN A 9 -18.50 -0.02 12.72
CA ASN A 9 -19.29 1.16 12.39
C ASN A 9 -19.21 1.46 10.87
N PRO A 10 -20.22 1.05 10.08
CA PRO A 10 -20.24 1.24 8.62
C PRO A 10 -20.19 2.71 8.19
N GLN A 11 -20.80 3.62 8.95
CA GLN A 11 -20.79 5.05 8.64
C GLN A 11 -19.38 5.63 8.79
N PHE A 12 -18.68 5.22 9.85
CA PHE A 12 -17.27 5.58 10.03
C PHE A 12 -16.40 4.97 8.93
N ALA A 13 -16.61 3.70 8.56
CA ALA A 13 -15.87 3.05 7.47
C ALA A 13 -16.02 3.82 6.15
N GLN A 14 -17.24 4.24 5.80
CA GLN A 14 -17.51 5.04 4.62
C GLN A 14 -16.80 6.39 4.67
N MET A 15 -16.88 7.10 5.80
CA MET A 15 -16.20 8.39 5.97
C MET A 15 -14.68 8.24 5.86
N TYR A 16 -14.11 7.23 6.52
CA TYR A 16 -12.67 6.93 6.46
C TYR A 16 -12.23 6.59 5.04
N TRP A 17 -13.00 5.80 4.30
CA TRP A 17 -12.74 5.52 2.90
C TRP A 17 -12.72 6.80 2.06
N THR A 18 -13.82 7.55 2.05
CA THR A 18 -13.99 8.71 1.17
C THR A 18 -13.04 9.86 1.52
N LYS A 19 -12.75 10.09 2.81
CA LYS A 19 -11.95 11.24 3.24
C LYS A 19 -10.47 10.95 3.43
N TYR A 20 -10.09 9.70 3.70
CA TYR A 20 -8.71 9.35 4.02
C TYR A 20 -8.06 8.42 3.01
N LEU A 21 -8.66 7.24 2.74
CA LEU A 21 -8.02 6.23 1.91
C LEU A 21 -8.10 6.54 0.41
N GLN A 22 -9.29 6.88 -0.09
CA GLN A 22 -9.51 7.12 -1.52
C GLN A 22 -8.63 8.25 -2.08
N PRO A 23 -8.47 9.42 -1.42
CA PRO A 23 -7.59 10.47 -1.92
C PRO A 23 -6.12 10.04 -1.98
N ARG A 24 -5.66 9.22 -1.02
CA ARG A 24 -4.29 8.70 -1.00
C ARG A 24 -4.05 7.68 -2.11
N ARG A 25 -5.02 6.78 -2.33
CA ARG A 25 -5.00 5.83 -3.45
C ARG A 25 -4.88 6.56 -4.79
N GLN A 26 -5.69 7.61 -5.00
CA GLN A 26 -5.62 8.43 -6.22
C GLN A 26 -4.26 9.12 -6.39
N ALA A 27 -3.74 9.73 -5.32
CA ALA A 27 -2.41 10.35 -5.36
C ALA A 27 -1.30 9.33 -5.67
N PHE A 28 -1.41 8.12 -5.12
CA PHE A 28 -0.46 7.04 -5.36
C PHE A 28 -0.51 6.54 -6.82
N SER A 29 -1.71 6.40 -7.37
CA SER A 29 -1.91 6.01 -8.78
C SER A 29 -1.20 6.98 -9.73
N VAL A 30 -1.27 8.30 -9.49
CA VAL A 30 -0.54 9.31 -10.28
C VAL A 30 0.97 9.08 -10.25
N VAL A 31 1.54 8.65 -9.12
CA VAL A 31 2.98 8.36 -9.02
C VAL A 31 3.35 7.12 -9.84
N LEU A 32 2.53 6.06 -9.76
CA LEU A 32 2.75 4.83 -10.51
C LEU A 32 2.59 5.02 -12.02
N GLU A 33 1.61 5.82 -12.46
CA GLU A 33 1.48 6.15 -13.89
C GLU A 33 2.72 6.88 -14.42
N ARG A 34 3.27 7.82 -13.64
CA ARG A 34 4.53 8.48 -14.02
C ARG A 34 5.70 7.49 -14.09
N ALA A 35 5.75 6.51 -13.19
CA ALA A 35 6.79 5.47 -13.21
C ALA A 35 6.66 4.57 -14.43
N LYS A 36 5.43 4.21 -14.84
CA LYS A 36 5.18 3.50 -16.12
C LYS A 36 5.68 4.27 -17.33
N LEU A 37 5.39 5.58 -17.40
CA LEU A 37 5.84 6.43 -18.50
C LEU A 37 7.37 6.56 -18.58
N ARG A 38 8.08 6.40 -17.45
CA ARG A 38 9.54 6.36 -17.39
C ARG A 38 10.13 4.97 -17.66
N GLY A 39 9.30 3.95 -17.88
CA GLY A 39 9.75 2.56 -18.07
C GLY A 39 10.23 1.88 -16.77
N GLU A 40 9.94 2.45 -15.60
CA GLU A 40 10.32 1.87 -14.29
C GLU A 40 9.37 0.73 -13.87
N LEU A 41 8.19 0.66 -14.48
CA LEU A 41 7.18 -0.36 -14.25
C LEU A 41 6.64 -0.86 -15.58
N LEU A 42 6.31 -2.15 -15.65
CA LEU A 42 5.49 -2.72 -16.74
C LEU A 42 4.25 -1.85 -17.02
N ILE A 43 3.93 -1.63 -18.30
CA ILE A 43 2.83 -0.78 -18.74
C ILE A 43 1.47 -1.25 -18.22
N ASN A 44 1.30 -2.56 -18.04
CA ASN A 44 0.09 -3.20 -17.52
C ASN A 44 0.10 -3.36 -15.98
N ALA A 45 1.04 -2.75 -15.26
CA ALA A 45 1.06 -2.81 -13.80
C ALA A 45 -0.22 -2.20 -13.23
N ASP A 46 -0.89 -2.92 -12.33
CA ASP A 46 -2.12 -2.44 -11.70
C ASP A 46 -1.79 -1.58 -10.47
N SER A 47 -2.06 -0.28 -10.58
CA SER A 47 -1.79 0.70 -9.54
C SER A 47 -2.64 0.49 -8.29
N ASP A 48 -3.86 -0.01 -8.44
CA ASP A 48 -4.80 -0.26 -7.36
C ASP A 48 -4.40 -1.51 -6.57
N LEU A 49 -4.08 -2.60 -7.27
CA LEU A 49 -3.57 -3.82 -6.63
C LEU A 49 -2.24 -3.57 -5.92
N PHE A 50 -1.37 -2.75 -6.50
CA PHE A 50 -0.12 -2.37 -5.85
C PHE A 50 -0.36 -1.62 -4.53
N PHE A 51 -1.30 -0.67 -4.53
CA PHE A 51 -1.68 0.07 -3.33
C PHE A 51 -2.26 -0.87 -2.25
N ASP A 52 -3.13 -1.80 -2.64
CA ASP A 52 -3.72 -2.79 -1.72
C ASP A 52 -2.67 -3.73 -1.13
N THR A 53 -1.71 -4.15 -1.94
CA THR A 53 -0.62 -5.04 -1.51
C THR A 53 0.26 -4.36 -0.46
N ILE A 54 0.75 -3.14 -0.72
CA ILE A 54 1.55 -2.40 0.26
C ILE A 54 0.74 -2.09 1.52
N SER A 55 -0.49 -1.60 1.36
CA SER A 55 -1.32 -1.18 2.49
C SER A 55 -1.66 -2.35 3.42
N SER A 56 -1.94 -3.53 2.86
CA SER A 56 -2.21 -4.74 3.64
C SER A 56 -0.99 -5.24 4.40
N LEU A 57 0.20 -5.23 3.78
CA LEU A 57 1.45 -5.62 4.44
C LEU A 57 1.85 -4.64 5.55
N MET A 58 1.67 -3.33 5.32
CA MET A 58 1.89 -2.31 6.35
C MET A 58 0.89 -2.44 7.51
N LEU A 59 -0.38 -2.73 7.21
CA LEU A 59 -1.39 -3.01 8.23
C LEU A 59 -1.03 -4.26 9.05
N TYR A 60 -0.65 -5.35 8.39
CA TYR A 60 -0.20 -6.57 9.04
C TYR A 60 0.95 -6.29 9.99
N ALA A 61 2.00 -5.59 9.54
CA ALA A 61 3.15 -5.23 10.37
C ALA A 61 2.82 -4.24 11.50
N SER A 62 1.69 -3.52 11.42
CA SER A 62 1.20 -2.66 12.50
C SER A 62 0.47 -3.45 13.59
N VAL A 63 -0.19 -4.55 13.20
CA VAL A 63 -0.86 -5.47 14.14
C VAL A 63 0.13 -6.46 14.75
N PHE A 64 1.07 -6.95 13.94
CA PHE A 64 2.11 -7.90 14.33
C PHE A 64 3.49 -7.31 14.00
N PRO A 65 4.05 -6.45 14.88
CA PRO A 65 5.34 -5.84 14.65
C PRO A 65 6.44 -6.88 14.42
N PRO A 66 7.37 -6.65 13.47
CA PRO A 66 8.54 -7.51 13.30
C PRO A 66 9.36 -7.56 14.59
N THR A 67 9.77 -8.76 15.00
CA THR A 67 10.58 -8.97 16.23
C THR A 67 12.08 -9.09 15.95
N THR A 68 12.46 -9.42 14.72
CA THR A 68 13.84 -9.68 14.30
C THR A 68 14.50 -8.50 13.59
N GLU A 69 13.72 -7.50 13.17
CA GLU A 69 14.19 -6.33 12.43
C GLU A 69 13.38 -5.08 12.82
N SER A 70 13.89 -3.89 12.51
CA SER A 70 13.12 -2.66 12.70
C SER A 70 11.97 -2.58 11.69
N TRP A 71 10.92 -1.82 12.02
CA TRP A 71 9.79 -1.60 11.11
C TRP A 71 10.24 -1.04 9.75
N SER A 72 11.21 -0.12 9.72
CA SER A 72 11.74 0.45 8.49
C SER A 72 12.54 -0.56 7.66
N ALA A 73 13.29 -1.46 8.30
CA ALA A 73 13.99 -2.55 7.63
C ALA A 73 12.99 -3.53 6.98
N TYR A 74 11.92 -3.88 7.71
CA TYR A 74 10.85 -4.73 7.19
C TYR A 74 10.18 -4.11 5.95
N VAL A 75 9.79 -2.83 6.02
CA VAL A 75 9.17 -2.13 4.88
C VAL A 75 10.12 -2.08 3.69
N ARG A 76 11.42 -1.83 3.91
CA ARG A 76 12.42 -1.83 2.83
C ARG A 76 12.55 -3.21 2.19
N ARG A 77 12.64 -4.27 3.00
CA ARG A 77 12.72 -5.66 2.52
C ARG A 77 11.48 -6.06 1.73
N MET A 78 10.30 -5.67 2.21
CA MET A 78 9.02 -5.87 1.53
C MET A 78 8.99 -5.18 0.16
N LEU A 79 9.37 -3.91 0.08
CA LEU A 79 9.42 -3.19 -1.20
C LEU A 79 10.41 -3.86 -2.16
N ASN A 80 11.60 -4.21 -1.69
CA ASN A 80 12.58 -4.92 -2.50
C ASN A 80 12.00 -6.23 -3.07
N PHE A 81 11.31 -7.02 -2.24
CA PHE A 81 10.65 -8.25 -2.69
C PHE A 81 9.59 -7.99 -3.77
N LEU A 82 8.73 -6.99 -3.58
CA LEU A 82 7.69 -6.65 -4.57
C LEU A 82 8.24 -6.11 -5.90
N PHE A 83 9.44 -5.55 -5.89
CA PHE A 83 10.09 -4.96 -7.07
C PHE A 83 11.17 -5.85 -7.70
N GLN A 84 11.47 -7.02 -7.11
CA GLN A 84 12.58 -7.88 -7.54
C GLN A 84 12.40 -8.49 -8.94
N ASP A 85 11.18 -8.50 -9.50
CA ASP A 85 10.87 -9.13 -10.80
C ASP A 85 10.76 -8.16 -12.00
N LYS A 86 11.32 -6.93 -11.92
CA LYS A 86 11.26 -5.96 -13.04
C LYS A 86 12.60 -5.55 -13.63
N ILE A 87 13.51 -6.50 -13.79
CA ILE A 87 14.58 -6.42 -14.79
C ILE A 87 14.65 -7.79 -15.49
N ALA A 88 13.85 -7.94 -16.54
CA ALA A 88 14.00 -8.97 -17.56
C ALA A 88 13.86 -8.30 -18.93
#